data_AF-A0AAD5R7K7-F1
#
_entry.id   AF-A0AAD5R7K7-F1
#
_cell.length_a   1.000
_cell.length_b   1.000
_cell.length_c   1.000
_cell.angle_alpha   90.00
_cell.angle_beta   90.00
_cell.angle_gamma   90.00
#
_symmetry.space_group_name_H-M   'P 1'
#
loop_
_entity.id
_entity.type
_entity.pdbx_description
1 polymer ?
#
loop_
_entity_poly.entity_id
_entity_poly.type
_entity_poly.pdbx_seq_one_letter_code
_entity_poly.pdbx_strand_id
1 'polypeptide(L)'
;MSSSSRGTLNYSPASLELHEPAVEEKSGWLNKWTNYLKGYRQRWFVLDSTAVLSYFRSPSEVGQACRGSINLQEARILSDKITNNIVISASSQTFHLKAGNDVERQKWLNALEYSRHKAIKRAESDEDEDAHLGTGESRIAVLQKTHKELLRKLNDLQTTSRILEKHGDELIRCVSEPEIDRKTLSERAALLKITTAALLKAAERVFGTF
;
A
#
# COMPACT_ATOMS: atom_id res chain seq x y z
N MET A 1 74.49 15.92 -31.66
CA MET A 1 73.78 17.10 -31.10
C MET A 1 72.49 17.23 -31.90
N SER A 2 71.50 16.40 -31.61
CA SER A 2 70.42 16.63 -30.62
C SER A 2 69.48 17.76 -31.04
N SER A 3 68.31 17.41 -31.56
CA SER A 3 67.06 18.17 -31.43
C SER A 3 65.88 17.28 -31.86
N SER A 4 65.34 16.50 -30.93
CA SER A 4 64.04 15.85 -31.06
C SER A 4 63.14 16.43 -29.98
N SER A 5 62.18 17.26 -30.40
CA SER A 5 61.18 17.88 -29.53
C SER A 5 60.20 16.82 -29.02
N ARG A 6 60.24 16.52 -27.73
CA ARG A 6 59.23 15.70 -27.05
C ARG A 6 58.02 16.58 -26.74
N GLY A 7 56.90 16.33 -27.41
CA GLY A 7 55.60 16.88 -27.04
C GLY A 7 55.14 16.27 -25.71
N THR A 8 54.99 17.09 -24.68
CA THR A 8 54.33 16.74 -23.43
C THR A 8 52.83 16.69 -23.64
N LEU A 9 52.24 15.51 -23.54
CA LEU A 9 50.80 15.32 -23.44
C LEU A 9 50.34 15.83 -22.07
N ASN A 10 49.60 16.95 -22.06
CA ASN A 10 48.92 17.44 -20.87
C ASN A 10 47.69 16.56 -20.63
N TYR A 11 47.82 15.56 -19.75
CA TYR A 11 46.69 14.85 -19.17
C TYR A 11 46.14 15.70 -18.03
N SER A 12 45.03 16.41 -18.28
CA SER A 12 44.25 17.04 -17.20
C SER A 12 43.32 15.98 -16.62
N PRO A 13 43.32 15.73 -15.29
CA PRO A 13 42.37 14.83 -14.67
C PRO A 13 41.07 15.61 -14.46
N ALA A 14 40.25 15.71 -15.50
CA ALA A 14 38.87 16.16 -15.35
C ALA A 14 38.11 15.06 -14.60
N SER A 15 38.11 15.22 -13.27
CA SER A 15 37.02 14.94 -12.35
C SER A 15 35.94 14.01 -12.89
N LEU A 16 35.94 12.80 -12.35
CA LEU A 16 34.82 11.87 -12.31
C LEU A 16 33.59 12.59 -11.75
N GLU A 17 32.81 13.22 -12.62
CA GLU A 17 31.39 13.39 -12.37
C GLU A 17 30.78 12.00 -12.47
N LEU A 18 30.74 11.31 -11.33
CA LEU A 18 29.74 10.29 -11.11
C LEU A 18 28.40 10.99 -11.29
N HIS A 19 27.85 10.87 -12.50
CA HIS A 19 26.46 11.15 -12.75
C HIS A 19 25.69 10.20 -11.83
N GLU A 20 25.32 10.70 -10.64
CA GLU A 20 24.21 10.11 -9.89
C GLU A 20 23.11 9.86 -10.91
N PRO A 21 22.54 8.64 -10.99
CA PRO A 21 21.56 8.34 -12.01
C PRO A 21 20.43 9.35 -11.87
N ALA A 22 20.36 10.29 -12.81
CA ALA A 22 19.32 11.29 -12.90
C ALA A 22 18.01 10.56 -12.67
N VAL A 23 17.31 10.96 -11.60
CA VAL A 23 16.06 10.35 -11.17
C VAL A 23 15.19 10.20 -12.41
N GLU A 24 14.79 8.98 -12.79
CA GLU A 24 14.14 8.72 -14.07
C GLU A 24 12.80 9.45 -14.16
N GLU A 25 12.84 10.71 -14.59
CA GLU A 25 11.68 11.53 -14.90
C GLU A 25 11.14 11.04 -16.25
N LYS A 26 10.02 10.32 -16.20
CA LYS A 26 9.39 9.82 -17.42
C LYS A 26 8.51 10.90 -18.01
N SER A 27 8.77 11.28 -19.25
CA SER A 27 7.89 12.16 -20.02
C SER A 27 7.47 11.54 -21.35
N GLY A 28 6.35 12.00 -21.90
CA GLY A 28 5.87 11.54 -23.19
C GLY A 28 4.40 11.84 -23.46
N TRP A 29 3.97 11.53 -24.69
CA TRP A 29 2.59 11.70 -25.11
C TRP A 29 1.70 10.55 -24.63
N LEU A 30 0.54 10.89 -24.09
CA LEU A 30 -0.56 9.97 -23.85
C LEU A 30 -1.88 10.61 -24.26
N ASN A 31 -2.87 9.78 -24.61
CA ASN A 31 -4.22 10.27 -24.87
C ASN A 31 -4.99 10.33 -23.56
N LYS A 32 -5.40 11.53 -23.13
CA LYS A 32 -6.19 11.75 -21.92
C LYS A 32 -7.66 11.96 -22.26
N TRP A 33 -8.56 11.27 -21.57
CA TRP A 33 -9.99 11.58 -21.63
C TRP A 33 -10.25 12.97 -21.05
N THR A 34 -11.01 13.78 -21.80
CA THR A 34 -11.34 15.15 -21.42
C THR A 34 -12.82 15.31 -21.05
N ASN A 35 -13.75 14.95 -21.94
CA ASN A 35 -15.19 14.83 -21.66
C ASN A 35 -15.90 14.12 -22.85
N TYR A 36 -17.20 13.85 -22.73
CA TYR A 36 -17.99 13.18 -23.79
C TYR A 36 -18.01 13.93 -25.12
N LEU A 37 -17.86 15.27 -25.12
CA LEU A 37 -17.86 16.08 -26.34
C LEU A 37 -16.50 16.08 -27.05
N LYS A 38 -15.40 16.05 -26.30
CA LYS A 38 -14.03 16.21 -26.80
C LYS A 38 -13.25 14.89 -26.85
N GLY A 39 -13.74 13.86 -26.18
CA GLY A 39 -13.15 12.52 -26.11
C GLY A 39 -11.72 12.52 -25.55
N TYR A 40 -10.93 11.60 -26.08
CA TYR A 40 -9.49 11.51 -25.83
C TYR A 40 -8.73 12.58 -26.61
N ARG A 41 -7.79 13.25 -25.94
CA ARG A 41 -6.86 14.20 -26.57
C ARG A 41 -5.43 13.92 -26.16
N GLN A 42 -4.52 14.07 -27.10
CA GLN A 42 -3.09 13.97 -26.82
C GLN A 42 -2.66 15.05 -25.83
N ARG A 43 -1.96 14.64 -24.78
CA ARG A 43 -1.38 15.52 -23.76
C ARG A 43 0.03 15.05 -23.46
N TRP A 44 0.89 16.02 -23.18
CA TRP A 44 2.25 15.73 -22.74
C TRP A 44 2.22 15.47 -21.25
N PHE A 45 2.67 14.30 -20.82
CA PHE A 45 2.76 13.92 -19.42
C PHE A 45 4.21 13.97 -18.96
N VAL A 46 4.39 14.38 -17.72
CA VAL A 46 5.66 14.37 -17.01
C VAL A 46 5.42 13.74 -15.65
N LEU A 47 6.12 12.65 -15.39
CA LEU A 47 6.23 12.01 -14.09
C LEU A 47 7.54 12.48 -13.45
N ASP A 48 7.44 13.23 -12.36
CA ASP A 48 8.61 13.73 -11.66
C ASP A 48 9.13 12.76 -10.59
N SER A 49 10.28 13.12 -10.02
CA SER A 49 10.98 12.41 -8.95
C SER A 49 10.22 12.34 -7.62
N THR A 50 9.19 13.18 -7.44
CA THR A 50 8.33 13.26 -6.24
C THR A 50 7.05 12.45 -6.39
N ALA A 51 6.98 11.62 -7.44
CA ALA A 51 5.82 10.80 -7.77
C ALA A 51 4.56 11.63 -8.09
N VAL A 52 4.72 12.83 -8.63
CA VAL A 52 3.62 13.61 -9.17
C VAL A 52 3.59 13.46 -10.69
N LEU A 53 2.43 13.01 -11.20
CA LEU A 53 2.15 12.93 -12.62
C LEU A 53 1.40 14.18 -13.07
N SER A 54 2.08 15.05 -13.82
CA SER A 54 1.53 16.29 -14.34
C SER A 54 1.28 16.20 -15.85
N TYR A 55 0.30 16.96 -16.36
CA TYR A 55 0.05 17.03 -17.79
C TYR A 55 -0.09 18.46 -18.34
N PHE A 56 0.30 18.59 -19.60
CA PHE A 56 0.40 19.83 -20.36
C PHE A 56 -0.24 19.66 -21.74
N ARG A 57 -0.56 20.78 -22.41
CA ARG A 57 -1.02 20.68 -23.81
C ARG A 57 0.12 20.25 -24.73
N SER A 58 1.34 20.72 -24.47
CA SER A 58 2.54 20.44 -25.26
C SER A 58 3.79 20.42 -24.35
N PRO A 59 4.91 19.86 -24.82
CA PRO A 59 6.19 19.90 -24.10
C PRO A 59 6.68 21.33 -23.81
N SER A 60 6.37 22.28 -24.70
CA SER A 60 6.76 23.68 -24.55
C SER A 60 6.06 24.41 -23.39
N GLU A 61 4.93 23.89 -22.89
CA GLU A 61 4.21 24.46 -21.74
C GLU A 61 4.75 23.95 -20.39
N VAL A 62 5.71 23.02 -20.39
CA VAL A 62 6.31 22.47 -19.16
C VAL A 62 7.05 23.60 -18.42
N GLY A 63 6.75 23.75 -17.13
CA GLY A 63 7.27 24.86 -16.31
C GLY A 63 6.52 26.18 -16.44
N GLN A 64 5.56 26.28 -17.37
CA GLN A 64 4.76 27.50 -17.58
C GLN A 64 3.31 27.34 -17.13
N ALA A 65 2.62 26.28 -17.57
CA ALA A 65 1.17 26.14 -17.39
C ALA A 65 0.72 24.69 -17.19
N CYS A 66 0.83 24.20 -15.95
CA CYS A 66 0.29 22.89 -15.57
C CYS A 66 -1.25 22.87 -15.69
N ARG A 67 -1.81 21.83 -16.33
CA ARG A 67 -3.26 21.67 -16.51
C ARG A 67 -3.91 20.77 -15.45
N GLY A 68 -3.08 20.09 -14.68
CA GLY A 68 -3.49 19.21 -13.61
C GLY A 68 -2.42 18.19 -13.32
N SER A 69 -2.41 17.73 -12.09
CA SER A 69 -1.45 16.78 -11.56
C SER A 69 -2.11 15.77 -10.62
N ILE A 70 -1.54 14.60 -10.49
CA ILE A 70 -1.93 13.59 -9.51
C ILE A 70 -0.68 13.17 -8.74
N ASN A 71 -0.72 13.26 -7.41
CA ASN A 71 0.26 12.60 -6.56
C ASN A 71 -0.03 11.09 -6.56
N LEU A 72 0.95 10.29 -6.96
CA LEU A 72 0.81 8.85 -7.11
C LEU A 72 0.92 8.08 -5.79
N GLN A 73 1.50 8.68 -4.73
CA GLN A 73 1.67 8.03 -3.42
C GLN A 73 0.34 7.41 -2.94
N GLU A 74 -0.74 8.19 -2.98
CA GLU A 74 -2.08 7.78 -2.57
C GLU A 74 -3.01 7.40 -3.75
N ALA A 75 -2.50 7.38 -4.98
CA ALA A 75 -3.31 7.07 -6.15
C ALA A 75 -3.45 5.56 -6.35
N ARG A 76 -4.60 5.14 -6.88
CA ARG A 76 -4.80 3.79 -7.41
C ARG A 76 -4.54 3.79 -8.91
N ILE A 77 -3.70 2.85 -9.37
CA ILE A 77 -3.39 2.66 -10.79
C ILE A 77 -4.05 1.35 -11.24
N LEU A 78 -4.79 1.41 -12.35
CA LEU A 78 -5.40 0.26 -13.01
C LEU A 78 -4.98 0.28 -14.48
N SER A 79 -4.64 -0.86 -15.06
CA SER A 79 -4.31 -0.96 -16.48
C SER A 79 -5.10 -2.07 -17.16
N ASP A 80 -5.49 -1.84 -18.41
CA ASP A 80 -6.10 -2.85 -19.28
C ASP A 80 -5.20 -3.11 -20.49
N LYS A 81 -4.79 -4.37 -20.64
CA LYS A 81 -3.91 -4.81 -21.71
C LYS A 81 -4.56 -4.75 -23.08
N ILE A 82 -5.85 -5.08 -23.17
CA ILE A 82 -6.57 -5.22 -24.45
C ILE A 82 -6.81 -3.85 -25.06
N THR A 83 -7.18 -2.87 -24.24
CA THR A 83 -7.53 -1.52 -24.71
C THR A 83 -6.38 -0.51 -24.65
N ASN A 84 -5.22 -0.90 -24.13
CA ASN A 84 -4.07 -0.02 -23.84
C ASN A 84 -4.40 1.15 -22.89
N ASN A 85 -5.39 0.96 -22.04
CA ASN A 85 -5.84 1.98 -21.10
C ASN A 85 -5.07 1.89 -19.78
N ILE A 86 -4.83 3.06 -19.17
CA ILE A 86 -4.29 3.23 -17.82
C ILE A 86 -5.21 4.23 -17.12
N VAL A 87 -5.78 3.84 -15.98
CA VAL A 87 -6.63 4.69 -15.14
C VAL A 87 -5.91 4.95 -13.84
N ILE A 88 -5.73 6.23 -13.52
CA ILE A 88 -5.07 6.69 -12.30
C ILE A 88 -6.07 7.51 -11.51
N SER A 89 -6.49 7.01 -10.35
CA SER A 89 -7.50 7.63 -9.51
C SER A 89 -6.89 8.06 -8.18
N ALA A 90 -7.01 9.34 -7.84
CA ALA A 90 -6.70 9.89 -6.53
C ALA A 90 -7.94 10.56 -5.93
N SER A 91 -7.85 10.99 -4.67
CA SER A 91 -8.95 11.70 -3.98
C SER A 91 -9.40 12.97 -4.70
N SER A 92 -8.49 13.66 -5.39
CA SER A 92 -8.76 14.93 -6.07
C SER A 92 -9.35 14.77 -7.47
N GLN A 93 -8.88 13.78 -8.24
CA GLN A 93 -9.29 13.58 -9.63
C GLN A 93 -8.86 12.21 -10.18
N THR A 94 -9.43 11.86 -11.34
CA THR A 94 -9.10 10.65 -12.08
C THR A 94 -8.61 10.96 -13.48
N PHE A 95 -7.49 10.36 -13.87
CA PHE A 95 -6.97 10.38 -15.22
C PHE A 95 -7.26 9.06 -15.93
N HIS A 96 -8.07 9.13 -16.99
CA HIS A 96 -8.21 8.02 -17.94
C HIS A 96 -7.28 8.27 -19.11
N LEU A 97 -6.26 7.42 -19.24
CA LEU A 97 -5.18 7.52 -20.20
C LEU A 97 -5.22 6.34 -21.16
N LYS A 98 -4.77 6.57 -22.39
CA LYS A 98 -4.60 5.53 -23.39
C LYS A 98 -3.23 5.70 -24.06
N ALA A 99 -2.43 4.65 -24.04
CA ALA A 99 -1.15 4.61 -24.73
C ALA A 99 -1.32 4.30 -26.23
N GLY A 100 -0.31 4.57 -27.06
CA GLY A 100 -0.36 4.29 -28.49
C GLY A 100 -0.34 2.78 -28.78
N ASN A 101 0.36 2.00 -27.96
CA ASN A 101 0.50 0.56 -28.10
C ASN A 101 0.77 -0.11 -26.73
N ASP A 102 0.78 -1.45 -26.71
CA ASP A 102 1.00 -2.28 -25.52
C ASP A 102 2.37 -2.03 -24.88
N VAL A 103 3.41 -1.84 -25.70
CA VAL A 103 4.78 -1.58 -25.23
C VAL A 103 4.88 -0.24 -24.51
N GLU A 104 4.30 0.81 -25.09
CA GLU A 104 4.22 2.12 -24.45
C GLU A 104 3.38 2.08 -23.18
N ARG A 105 2.23 1.38 -23.21
CA ARG A 105 1.41 1.17 -22.01
C ARG A 105 2.26 0.55 -20.90
N GLN A 106 2.99 -0.52 -21.19
CA GLN A 106 3.81 -1.20 -20.20
C GLN A 106 4.93 -0.32 -19.68
N LYS A 107 5.61 0.44 -20.55
CA LYS A 107 6.65 1.40 -20.13
C LYS A 107 6.10 2.48 -19.21
N TRP A 108 4.90 2.99 -19.49
CA TRP A 108 4.23 3.95 -18.61
C TRP A 108 3.81 3.31 -17.29
N LEU A 109 3.17 2.15 -17.34
CA LEU A 109 2.72 1.42 -16.16
C LEU A 109 3.89 1.14 -15.21
N ASN A 110 4.99 0.59 -15.70
CA ASN A 110 6.17 0.29 -14.90
C ASN A 110 6.73 1.53 -14.20
N ALA A 111 6.84 2.65 -14.91
CA ALA A 111 7.35 3.90 -14.33
C ALA A 111 6.40 4.48 -13.28
N LEU A 112 5.09 4.45 -13.54
CA LEU A 112 4.08 4.92 -12.59
C LEU A 112 4.06 4.07 -11.32
N GLU A 113 4.08 2.74 -11.45
CA GLU A 113 4.11 1.81 -10.32
C GLU A 113 5.42 1.93 -9.53
N TYR A 114 6.57 2.03 -10.22
CA TYR A 114 7.86 2.23 -9.58
C TYR A 114 7.89 3.53 -8.78
N SER A 115 7.48 4.64 -9.38
CA SER A 115 7.47 5.95 -8.72
C SER A 115 6.51 5.98 -7.53
N ARG A 116 5.31 5.40 -7.67
CA ARG A 116 4.37 5.20 -6.56
C ARG A 116 4.98 4.40 -5.41
N HIS A 117 5.57 3.23 -5.71
CA HIS A 117 6.15 2.37 -4.68
C HIS A 117 7.33 3.06 -3.97
N LYS A 118 8.16 3.78 -4.73
CA LYS A 118 9.27 4.58 -4.19
C LYS A 118 8.77 5.70 -3.26
N ALA A 119 7.70 6.39 -3.62
CA ALA A 119 7.13 7.45 -2.79
C ALA A 119 6.52 6.92 -1.48
N ILE A 120 5.76 5.82 -1.55
CA ILE A 120 5.22 5.15 -0.36
C ILE A 120 6.36 4.73 0.58
N LYS A 121 7.39 4.08 0.04
CA LYS A 121 8.54 3.63 0.84
C LYS A 121 9.30 4.79 1.47
N ARG A 122 9.43 5.94 0.79
CA ARG A 122 10.04 7.15 1.34
C ARG A 122 9.20 7.73 2.49
N ALA A 123 7.88 7.83 2.33
CA ALA A 123 7.00 8.26 3.40
C ALA A 123 7.10 7.34 4.63
N GLU A 124 7.15 6.02 4.42
CA GLU A 124 7.33 5.05 5.50
C GLU A 124 8.71 5.13 6.18
N SER A 125 9.77 5.53 5.46
CA SER A 125 11.12 5.71 6.05
C SER A 125 11.29 7.04 6.76
N ASP A 126 10.63 8.09 6.28
CA ASP A 126 10.65 9.40 6.93
C ASP A 126 9.88 9.33 8.26
N GLU A 127 8.79 8.55 8.31
CA GLU A 127 8.12 8.17 9.56
C GLU A 127 9.05 7.37 10.51
N ASP A 128 9.99 6.58 9.98
CA ASP A 128 10.98 5.88 10.78
C ASP A 128 12.07 6.80 11.33
N GLU A 129 12.50 7.84 10.61
CA GLU A 129 13.49 8.81 11.10
C GLU A 129 12.90 9.77 12.14
N ASP A 130 11.65 10.22 11.97
CA ASP A 130 10.92 10.99 12.99
C ASP A 130 10.61 10.12 14.23
N ALA A 131 10.39 8.81 14.04
CA ALA A 131 10.33 7.85 15.15
C ALA A 131 11.72 7.52 15.75
N HIS A 132 12.83 7.72 15.02
CA HIS A 132 14.18 7.46 15.52
C HIS A 132 14.68 8.57 16.46
N LEU A 133 14.11 9.77 16.36
CA LEU A 133 14.27 10.84 17.37
C LEU A 133 13.35 10.64 18.59
N GLY A 134 12.55 9.57 18.62
CA GLY A 134 11.65 9.21 19.72
C GLY A 134 11.81 7.76 20.18
N THR A 135 12.85 7.49 21.00
CA THR A 135 12.87 6.42 22.02
C THR A 135 12.21 5.05 21.71
N GLY A 136 13.04 4.02 21.45
CA GLY A 136 13.05 2.87 22.37
C GLY A 136 12.53 1.48 21.98
N GLU A 137 11.82 1.23 20.87
CA GLU A 137 11.50 -0.15 20.43
C GLU A 137 11.54 -0.27 18.90
N SER A 138 12.31 -1.23 18.36
CA SER A 138 12.33 -1.51 16.91
C SER A 138 10.94 -1.91 16.41
N ARG A 139 10.48 -1.37 15.27
CA ARG A 139 9.20 -1.74 14.62
C ARG A 139 9.00 -3.25 14.51
N ILE A 140 10.09 -4.00 14.29
CA ILE A 140 10.07 -5.47 14.26
C ILE A 140 9.63 -6.05 15.61
N ALA A 141 10.13 -5.51 16.72
CA ALA A 141 9.75 -5.93 18.07
C ALA A 141 8.29 -5.59 18.38
N VAL A 142 7.81 -4.41 17.95
CA VAL A 142 6.40 -4.03 18.10
C VAL A 142 5.48 -4.97 17.31
N LEU A 143 5.81 -5.26 16.04
CA LEU A 143 5.05 -6.20 15.22
C LEU A 143 5.07 -7.63 15.78
N GLN A 144 6.21 -8.07 16.33
CA GLN A 144 6.30 -9.38 16.99
C GLN A 144 5.44 -9.45 18.25
N LYS A 145 5.41 -8.37 19.04
CA LYS A 145 4.58 -8.26 20.26
C LYS A 145 3.10 -8.25 19.92
N THR A 146 2.67 -7.48 18.93
CA THR A 146 1.27 -7.46 18.48
C THR A 146 0.84 -8.80 17.89
N HIS A 147 1.69 -9.43 17.07
CA HIS A 147 1.43 -10.76 16.52
C HIS A 147 1.25 -11.81 17.63
N LYS A 148 2.14 -11.82 18.64
CA LYS A 148 2.05 -12.73 19.79
C LYS A 148 0.75 -12.51 20.58
N GLU A 149 0.35 -11.25 20.77
CA GLU A 149 -0.88 -10.92 21.48
C GLU A 149 -2.14 -11.31 20.71
N LEU A 150 -2.17 -11.11 19.38
CA LEU A 150 -3.26 -11.56 18.52
C LEU A 150 -3.42 -13.09 18.53
N LEU A 151 -2.30 -13.83 18.48
CA LEU A 151 -2.32 -15.29 18.61
C LEU A 151 -2.89 -15.74 19.95
N ARG A 152 -2.53 -15.07 21.04
CA ARG A 152 -3.07 -15.36 22.38
C ARG A 152 -4.58 -15.13 22.44
N LYS A 153 -5.05 -13.97 21.97
CA LYS A 153 -6.48 -13.64 21.93
C LYS A 153 -7.28 -14.62 21.07
N LEU A 154 -6.73 -15.03 19.93
CA LEU A 154 -7.35 -16.03 19.05
C LEU A 154 -7.49 -17.38 19.75
N ASN A 155 -6.43 -17.83 20.44
CA ASN A 155 -6.45 -19.09 21.18
C ASN A 155 -7.46 -19.08 22.35
N ASP A 156 -7.58 -17.94 23.05
CA ASP A 156 -8.58 -17.76 24.12
C ASP A 156 -10.03 -17.83 23.57
N LEU A 157 -10.27 -17.21 22.41
CA LEU A 157 -11.57 -17.26 21.74
C LEU A 157 -11.93 -18.67 21.27
N GLN A 158 -10.97 -19.38 20.67
CA GLN A 158 -11.16 -20.78 20.25
C GLN A 158 -11.42 -21.71 21.45
N THR A 159 -10.71 -21.50 22.56
CA THR A 159 -10.90 -22.28 23.78
C THR A 159 -12.29 -22.07 24.37
N THR A 160 -12.73 -20.81 24.50
CA THR A 160 -14.06 -20.48 25.02
C THR A 160 -15.19 -20.98 24.12
N SER A 161 -15.01 -20.95 22.79
CA SER A 161 -15.95 -21.53 21.83
C SER A 161 -16.12 -23.04 22.01
N ARG A 162 -15.02 -23.80 22.13
CA ARG A 162 -15.08 -25.27 22.35
C ARG A 162 -15.75 -25.64 23.67
N ILE A 163 -15.49 -24.87 24.74
CA ILE A 163 -16.13 -25.12 26.04
C ILE A 163 -17.64 -24.81 25.95
N LEU A 164 -18.03 -23.78 25.20
CA LEU A 164 -19.43 -23.44 24.98
C LEU A 164 -20.18 -24.57 24.27
N GLU A 165 -19.60 -25.11 23.20
CA GLU A 165 -20.15 -26.28 22.48
C GLU A 165 -20.35 -27.46 23.44
N LYS A 166 -19.33 -27.81 24.23
CA LYS A 166 -19.43 -28.90 25.21
C LYS A 166 -20.52 -28.67 26.27
N HIS A 167 -20.66 -27.46 26.78
CA HIS A 167 -21.73 -27.13 27.73
C HIS A 167 -23.11 -27.12 27.08
N GLY A 168 -23.21 -26.73 25.81
CA GLY A 168 -24.43 -26.82 25.01
C GLY A 168 -24.87 -28.28 24.84
N ASP A 169 -23.96 -29.15 24.40
CA ASP A 169 -24.23 -30.57 24.21
C ASP A 169 -24.67 -31.25 25.52
N GLU A 170 -23.98 -30.95 26.62
CA GLU A 170 -24.30 -31.51 27.93
C GLU A 170 -25.66 -31.01 28.46
N LEU A 171 -26.02 -29.75 28.19
CA LEU A 171 -27.34 -29.22 28.54
C LEU A 171 -28.44 -29.90 27.71
N ILE A 172 -28.24 -30.08 26.40
CA ILE A 172 -29.18 -30.78 25.51
C ILE A 172 -29.38 -32.22 25.99
N ARG A 173 -28.29 -32.90 26.37
CA ARG A 173 -28.33 -34.26 26.92
C ARG A 173 -29.16 -34.32 28.21
N CYS A 174 -28.91 -33.39 29.13
CA CYS A 174 -29.65 -33.25 30.39
C CYS A 174 -31.15 -32.98 30.17
N VAL A 175 -31.52 -32.07 29.27
CA VAL A 175 -32.93 -31.76 28.95
C VAL A 175 -33.66 -32.97 28.34
N SER A 176 -32.93 -33.90 27.72
CA SER A 176 -33.48 -35.11 27.11
C SER A 176 -33.71 -36.25 28.12
N GLU A 177 -33.28 -36.10 29.38
CA GLU A 177 -33.48 -37.12 30.43
C GLU A 177 -34.89 -37.03 31.04
N PRO A 178 -35.64 -38.15 31.15
CA PRO A 178 -37.06 -38.13 31.53
C PRO A 178 -37.35 -37.76 33.00
N GLU A 179 -36.36 -37.79 33.89
CA GLU A 179 -36.49 -37.43 35.31
C GLU A 179 -35.37 -36.50 35.79
N ILE A 180 -35.07 -35.44 35.03
CA ILE A 180 -34.00 -34.52 35.42
C ILE A 180 -34.40 -33.61 36.60
N ASP A 181 -33.54 -33.55 37.61
CA ASP A 181 -33.68 -32.62 38.74
C ASP A 181 -33.49 -31.17 38.29
N ARG A 182 -34.39 -30.29 38.74
CA ARG A 182 -34.39 -28.86 38.42
C ARG A 182 -33.10 -28.18 38.87
N LYS A 183 -32.47 -28.67 39.95
CA LYS A 183 -31.17 -28.16 40.42
C LYS A 183 -30.06 -28.45 39.41
N THR A 184 -29.95 -29.70 38.94
CA THR A 184 -28.97 -30.11 37.92
C THR A 184 -29.15 -29.33 36.62
N LEU A 185 -30.39 -29.15 36.16
CA LEU A 185 -30.68 -28.34 34.98
C LEU A 185 -30.26 -26.87 35.16
N SER A 186 -30.54 -26.29 36.32
CA SER A 186 -30.15 -24.92 36.67
C SER A 186 -28.63 -24.74 36.73
N GLU A 187 -27.89 -25.72 37.26
CA GLU A 187 -26.42 -25.71 37.32
C GLU A 187 -25.80 -25.75 35.92
N ARG A 188 -26.31 -26.61 35.03
CA ARG A 188 -25.83 -26.71 33.63
C ARG A 188 -26.14 -25.45 32.82
N ALA A 189 -27.32 -24.86 33.00
CA ALA A 189 -27.69 -23.60 32.39
C ALA A 189 -26.82 -22.43 32.90
N ALA A 190 -26.45 -22.43 34.20
CA ALA A 190 -25.55 -21.44 34.77
C ALA A 190 -24.13 -21.54 34.20
N LEU A 191 -23.59 -22.76 34.03
CA LEU A 191 -22.29 -22.99 33.39
C LEU A 191 -22.28 -22.50 31.94
N LEU A 192 -23.33 -22.79 31.17
CA LEU A 192 -23.46 -22.28 29.81
C LEU A 192 -23.45 -20.76 29.79
N LYS A 193 -24.24 -20.11 30.66
CA LYS A 193 -24.33 -18.65 30.77
C LYS A 193 -22.98 -18.00 31.11
N ILE A 194 -22.22 -18.59 32.04
CA ILE A 194 -20.89 -18.12 32.42
C ILE A 194 -19.93 -18.22 31.23
N THR A 195 -19.94 -19.35 30.51
CA THR A 195 -19.07 -19.55 29.34
C THR A 195 -19.45 -18.66 28.17
N THR A 196 -20.74 -18.42 27.92
CA THR A 196 -21.20 -17.43 26.92
C THR A 196 -20.71 -16.02 27.26
N ALA A 197 -20.79 -15.62 28.53
CA ALA A 197 -20.26 -14.32 28.97
C ALA A 197 -18.73 -14.22 28.81
N ALA A 198 -18.00 -15.31 29.08
CA ALA A 198 -16.57 -15.37 28.87
C ALA A 198 -16.18 -15.28 27.39
N LEU A 199 -16.94 -15.93 26.50
CA LEU A 199 -16.77 -15.86 25.05
C LEU A 199 -17.01 -14.44 24.52
N LEU A 200 -18.09 -13.79 24.95
CA LEU A 200 -18.38 -12.39 24.59
C LEU A 200 -17.24 -11.46 25.00
N LYS A 201 -16.73 -11.62 26.23
CA LYS A 201 -15.58 -10.83 26.71
C LYS A 201 -14.29 -11.12 25.94
N ALA A 202 -14.08 -12.37 25.49
CA ALA A 202 -12.96 -12.72 24.64
C ALA A 202 -13.09 -12.08 23.25
N ALA A 203 -14.29 -12.09 22.66
CA ALA A 203 -14.59 -11.45 21.38
C ALA A 203 -14.43 -9.93 21.46
N GLU A 204 -14.92 -9.28 22.50
CA GLU A 204 -14.73 -7.83 22.72
C GLU A 204 -13.25 -7.44 22.79
N ARG A 205 -12.39 -8.27 23.37
CA ARG A 205 -10.93 -8.01 23.39
C ARG A 205 -10.27 -8.16 22.02
N VAL A 206 -10.86 -8.93 21.11
CA VAL A 206 -10.40 -9.10 19.73
C VAL A 206 -10.88 -7.94 18.85
N PHE A 207 -12.14 -7.54 18.99
CA PHE A 207 -12.79 -6.57 18.10
C PHE A 207 -12.82 -5.13 18.63
N GLY A 208 -12.64 -4.91 19.92
CA GLY A 208 -12.68 -3.58 20.57
C GLY A 208 -11.37 -2.80 20.53
N THR A 209 -10.39 -3.23 19.72
CA THR A 209 -9.12 -2.52 19.50
C THR A 209 -9.05 -1.81 18.14
N PHE A 210 -10.20 -1.42 17.58
CA PHE A 210 -10.30 -0.55 16.40
C PHE A 210 -10.86 0.82 16.80
#